data_AF-A0A340WBQ4-F1
#
_entry.id   AF-A0A340WBQ4-F1
#
_cell.length_a   1.000
_cell.length_b   1.000
_cell.length_c   1.000
_cell.angle_alpha   90.00
_cell.angle_beta   90.00
_cell.angle_gamma   90.00
#
_symmetry.space_group_name_H-M   'P 1'
#
loop_
_entity.id
_entity.type
_entity.pdbx_description
1 polymer ?
#
loop_
_entity_poly.entity_id
_entity_poly.type
_entity_poly.pdbx_seq_one_letter_code
_entity_poly.pdbx_strand_id
1 'polypeptide(L)'
;MLAEQEAGSDFRAAEGALSDRRVRGPSRGGGRAEVDTDRGRAESEQMNTVLSPEAERVLQYLVEVEGLAEEVLADRRQIVDLDTKRNRNREGLRALQKDLSLSEDVMVCFGNVFIRMPHRETKEMIEKDQEHLDKEIERLRKQLKVKVNRLFEAQGKPELKGFNLNPLNEDELKALKVILKG
;
A
#
# COMPACT_ATOMS: atom_id res chain seq x y z
N MET A 1 -9.63 -14.17 7.32
CA MET A 1 -8.80 -14.45 6.13
C MET A 1 -8.61 -13.14 5.41
N LEU A 2 -7.39 -12.62 5.47
CA LEU A 2 -7.00 -11.37 4.82
C LEU A 2 -6.65 -11.68 3.37
N ALA A 3 -7.26 -10.95 2.43
CA ALA A 3 -6.82 -10.92 1.04
C ALA A 3 -6.49 -9.48 0.71
N GLU A 4 -5.21 -9.15 0.84
CA GLU A 4 -4.59 -8.01 0.16
C GLU A 4 -4.57 -8.32 -1.33
N GLN A 5 -5.00 -7.38 -2.16
CA GLN A 5 -4.62 -7.39 -3.57
C GLN A 5 -4.56 -5.98 -4.11
N GLU A 6 -3.31 -5.57 -4.34
CA GLU A 6 -2.91 -4.42 -5.12
C GLU A 6 -3.43 -4.53 -6.56
N ALA A 7 -3.89 -3.43 -7.13
CA ALA A 7 -4.03 -3.30 -8.57
C ALA A 7 -3.87 -1.83 -8.97
N GLY A 8 -2.64 -1.47 -9.32
CA GLY A 8 -2.39 -0.39 -10.26
C GLY A 8 -3.12 -0.71 -11.57
N SER A 9 -3.89 0.24 -12.08
CA SER A 9 -4.58 0.11 -13.37
C SER A 9 -3.91 1.02 -14.37
N ASP A 10 -2.97 0.42 -15.10
CA ASP A 10 -2.47 0.94 -16.36
C ASP A 10 -3.59 0.91 -17.42
N PHE A 11 -3.67 2.03 -18.10
CA PHE A 11 -4.53 2.32 -19.23
C PHE A 11 -4.04 1.54 -20.46
N ARG A 12 -4.86 0.64 -21.03
CA ARG A 12 -4.67 0.21 -22.43
C ARG A 12 -5.96 -0.25 -23.08
N ALA A 13 -6.28 0.45 -24.18
CA ALA A 13 -7.34 0.17 -25.12
C ALA A 13 -7.16 -1.20 -25.79
N ALA A 14 -8.27 -1.89 -26.00
CA ALA A 14 -8.33 -3.13 -26.77
C ALA A 14 -8.56 -2.82 -28.26
N GLU A 15 -7.66 -3.28 -29.11
CA GLU A 15 -7.89 -3.43 -30.55
C GLU A 15 -7.85 -4.92 -30.94
N GLY A 16 -8.87 -5.34 -31.71
CA GLY A 16 -8.61 -5.86 -33.06
C GLY A 16 -8.17 -7.33 -33.19
N ALA A 17 -9.17 -8.20 -33.29
CA ALA A 17 -9.14 -9.62 -33.62
C ALA A 17 -8.42 -10.06 -34.93
N LEU A 18 -7.77 -11.25 -34.81
CA LEU A 18 -7.79 -12.44 -35.70
C LEU A 18 -7.38 -12.36 -37.18
N SER A 19 -6.37 -13.15 -37.57
CA SER A 19 -6.56 -14.33 -38.46
C SER A 19 -5.26 -15.08 -38.81
N ASP A 20 -5.42 -16.39 -39.06
CA ASP A 20 -4.58 -17.32 -39.84
C ASP A 20 -3.29 -17.92 -39.26
N ARG A 21 -3.41 -19.13 -38.67
CA ARG A 21 -2.31 -20.10 -38.55
C ARG A 21 -2.59 -21.30 -39.47
N ARG A 22 -1.78 -21.42 -40.54
CA ARG A 22 -1.67 -22.65 -41.33
C ARG A 22 -0.75 -23.65 -40.65
N VAL A 23 -1.23 -24.88 -40.60
CA VAL A 23 -0.50 -26.10 -40.22
C VAL A 23 0.44 -26.51 -41.37
N ARG A 24 1.71 -26.82 -41.08
CA ARG A 24 2.54 -27.69 -41.94
C ARG A 24 3.46 -28.55 -41.07
N GLY A 25 3.43 -29.85 -41.35
CA GLY A 25 3.98 -30.93 -40.54
C GLY A 25 5.50 -31.13 -40.60
N PRO A 26 5.99 -32.27 -40.07
CA PRO A 26 7.39 -32.46 -39.70
C PRO A 26 8.21 -33.07 -40.84
N SER A 27 9.50 -32.72 -40.91
CA SER A 27 10.48 -33.46 -41.71
C SER A 27 11.70 -33.83 -40.87
N ARG A 28 12.00 -35.13 -40.92
CA ARG A 28 13.14 -35.82 -40.32
C ARG A 28 14.46 -35.37 -40.97
N GLY A 29 15.53 -35.41 -40.19
CA GLY A 29 16.91 -35.36 -40.69
C GLY A 29 17.87 -35.48 -39.53
N GLY A 30 18.45 -36.67 -39.36
CA GLY A 30 19.46 -36.95 -38.34
C GLY A 30 20.84 -36.41 -38.70
N GLY A 31 21.69 -36.33 -37.68
CA GLY A 31 23.11 -36.00 -37.83
C GLY A 31 23.75 -35.84 -36.46
N ARG A 32 24.43 -36.90 -36.01
CA ARG A 32 25.31 -36.89 -34.83
C ARG A 32 26.49 -35.96 -35.09
N ALA A 33 26.81 -35.12 -34.11
CA ALA A 33 28.15 -34.63 -33.87
C ALA A 33 28.32 -34.50 -32.36
N GLU A 34 28.84 -35.56 -31.75
CA GLU A 34 29.55 -35.46 -30.48
C GLU A 34 30.76 -34.56 -30.72
N VAL A 35 30.83 -33.45 -29.99
CA VAL A 35 32.06 -32.70 -29.81
C VAL A 35 32.19 -32.51 -28.31
N ASP A 36 33.00 -33.39 -27.72
CA ASP A 36 33.63 -33.20 -26.43
C ASP A 36 34.22 -31.79 -26.36
N THR A 37 33.58 -30.94 -25.57
CA THR A 37 34.17 -29.70 -25.09
C THR A 37 34.19 -29.80 -23.57
N ASP A 38 35.09 -30.65 -23.08
CA ASP A 38 35.63 -30.53 -21.74
C ASP A 38 36.42 -29.23 -21.67
N ARG A 39 35.74 -28.15 -21.28
CA ARG A 39 36.35 -26.84 -21.09
C ARG A 39 35.80 -26.23 -19.81
N GLY A 40 36.48 -26.55 -18.72
CA GLY A 40 36.60 -25.67 -17.56
C GLY A 40 35.33 -25.47 -16.75
N ARG A 41 34.87 -26.52 -16.05
CA ARG A 41 34.01 -26.35 -14.87
C ARG A 41 34.88 -26.32 -13.60
N ALA A 42 35.73 -25.32 -13.54
CA ALA A 42 36.38 -24.80 -12.34
C ALA A 42 36.53 -23.33 -12.67
N GLU A 43 35.54 -22.50 -12.38
CA GLU A 43 35.56 -21.65 -11.18
C GLU A 43 34.11 -21.33 -10.79
N SER A 44 33.53 -22.14 -9.91
CA SER A 44 32.62 -21.57 -8.91
C SER A 44 33.45 -21.38 -7.66
N GLU A 45 34.52 -20.57 -7.78
CA GLU A 45 35.12 -19.95 -6.61
C GLU A 45 34.01 -19.11 -6.00
N GLN A 46 33.56 -19.58 -4.85
CA GLN A 46 32.72 -18.85 -3.94
C GLN A 46 33.34 -17.45 -3.82
N MET A 47 32.70 -16.44 -4.44
CA MET A 47 32.98 -15.06 -4.11
C MET A 47 32.43 -14.80 -2.71
N ASN A 48 33.02 -15.44 -1.70
CA ASN A 48 33.13 -14.85 -0.39
C ASN A 48 34.16 -13.74 -0.54
N THR A 49 33.73 -12.63 -1.14
CA THR A 49 34.32 -11.33 -0.80
C THR A 49 34.10 -11.17 0.69
N VAL A 50 35.10 -11.56 1.47
CA VAL A 50 35.19 -11.23 2.89
C VAL A 50 35.28 -9.72 2.93
N LEU A 51 34.12 -9.09 3.04
CA LEU A 51 34.02 -7.68 3.33
C LEU A 51 34.80 -7.44 4.62
N SER A 52 35.49 -6.32 4.74
CA SER A 52 36.14 -6.02 6.01
C SER A 52 35.07 -6.07 7.12
N PRO A 53 35.39 -6.52 8.34
CA PRO A 53 34.43 -6.55 9.44
C PRO A 53 33.79 -5.18 9.73
N GLU A 54 34.45 -4.10 9.30
CA GLU A 54 33.93 -2.74 9.32
C GLU A 54 32.89 -2.49 8.22
N ALA A 55 33.16 -2.93 6.98
CA ALA A 55 32.20 -2.84 5.87
C ALA A 55 30.94 -3.67 6.13
N GLU A 56 31.06 -4.86 6.72
CA GLU A 56 29.89 -5.68 7.11
C GLU A 56 29.01 -4.98 8.14
N ARG A 57 29.61 -4.32 9.13
CA ARG A 57 28.89 -3.54 10.15
C ARG A 57 28.15 -2.35 9.53
N VAL A 58 28.81 -1.63 8.62
CA VAL A 58 28.18 -0.50 7.92
C VAL A 58 27.01 -0.97 7.04
N LEU A 59 27.16 -2.10 6.35
CA LEU A 59 26.09 -2.66 5.54
C LEU A 59 24.89 -3.10 6.39
N GLN A 60 25.12 -3.78 7.52
CA GLN A 60 24.04 -4.15 8.43
C GLN A 60 23.27 -2.93 8.93
N TYR A 61 23.99 -1.86 9.28
CA TYR A 61 23.39 -0.59 9.67
C TYR A 61 22.55 0.04 8.56
N LEU A 62 23.06 0.08 7.32
CA LEU A 62 22.33 0.62 6.17
C LEU A 62 21.05 -0.17 5.89
N VAL A 63 21.13 -1.51 5.92
CA VAL A 63 19.97 -2.39 5.72
C VAL A 63 18.90 -2.15 6.80
N GLU A 64 19.30 -1.97 8.06
CA GLU A 64 18.36 -1.67 9.14
C GLU A 64 17.65 -0.32 8.92
N VAL A 65 18.41 0.73 8.61
CA VAL A 65 17.85 2.06 8.34
C VAL A 65 16.95 2.07 7.10
N GLU A 66 17.34 1.35 6.04
CA GLU A 66 16.55 1.20 4.83
C GLU A 66 15.23 0.48 5.09
N GLY A 67 15.24 -0.64 5.83
CA GLY A 67 14.03 -1.36 6.19
C GLY A 67 13.05 -0.50 6.99
N LEU A 68 13.55 0.24 7.99
CA LEU A 68 12.73 1.19 8.75
C LEU A 68 12.17 2.32 7.87
N ALA A 69 12.95 2.81 6.91
CA ALA A 69 12.50 3.84 5.97
C ALA A 69 11.42 3.31 5.02
N GLU A 70 11.58 2.09 4.52
CA GLU A 70 10.61 1.43 3.64
C GLU A 70 9.25 1.27 4.33
N GLU A 71 9.22 0.82 5.59
CA GLU A 71 7.98 0.72 6.37
C GLU A 71 7.27 2.07 6.52
N VAL A 72 8.03 3.15 6.78
CA VAL A 72 7.48 4.51 6.91
C VAL A 72 6.89 5.00 5.59
N LEU A 73 7.56 4.71 4.46
CA LEU A 73 7.09 5.10 3.14
C LEU A 73 5.84 4.29 2.73
N ALA A 74 5.82 2.99 3.02
CA ALA A 74 4.66 2.13 2.79
C ALA A 74 3.43 2.62 3.55
N ASP A 75 3.55 2.90 4.85
CA ASP A 75 2.45 3.44 5.66
C ASP A 75 1.95 4.79 5.12
N ARG A 76 2.86 5.69 4.72
CA ARG A 76 2.48 6.96 4.10
C ARG A 76 1.69 6.76 2.82
N ARG A 77 2.13 5.82 1.98
CA ARG A 77 1.43 5.51 0.74
C ARG A 77 0.04 4.96 1.01
N GLN A 78 -0.08 4.03 1.97
CA GLN A 78 -1.35 3.45 2.39
C GLN A 78 -2.33 4.54 2.88
N ILE A 79 -1.86 5.52 3.65
CA ILE A 79 -2.70 6.66 4.08
C ILE A 79 -3.26 7.42 2.87
N VAL A 80 -2.43 7.69 1.86
CA VAL A 80 -2.86 8.40 0.64
C VAL A 80 -3.90 7.60 -0.13
N ASP A 81 -3.70 6.28 -0.26
CA ASP A 81 -4.65 5.42 -0.97
C ASP A 81 -5.99 5.31 -0.22
N LEU A 82 -5.96 5.24 1.11
CA LEU A 82 -7.18 5.28 1.94
C LEU A 82 -7.89 6.63 1.89
N ASP A 83 -7.15 7.75 1.94
CA ASP A 83 -7.71 9.10 1.79
C ASP A 83 -8.38 9.27 0.40
N THR A 84 -7.80 8.67 -0.64
CA THR A 84 -8.38 8.66 -1.99
C THR A 84 -9.71 7.89 -2.00
N LYS A 85 -9.77 6.71 -1.36
CA LYS A 85 -11.03 5.96 -1.21
C LYS A 85 -12.08 6.75 -0.43
N ARG A 86 -11.70 7.39 0.68
CA ARG A 86 -12.60 8.22 1.47
C ARG A 86 -13.18 9.38 0.65
N ASN A 87 -12.34 10.04 -0.15
CA ASN A 87 -12.81 11.13 -1.01
C ASN A 87 -13.81 10.64 -2.06
N ARG A 88 -13.57 9.48 -2.69
CA ARG A 88 -14.53 8.86 -3.61
C ARG A 88 -15.85 8.52 -2.90
N ASN A 89 -15.80 8.01 -1.67
CA ASN A 89 -17.02 7.77 -0.89
C ASN A 89 -17.77 9.07 -0.59
N ARG A 90 -17.07 10.17 -0.31
CA ARG A 90 -17.70 11.49 -0.12
C ARG A 90 -18.36 11.99 -1.40
N GLU A 91 -17.71 11.83 -2.54
CA GLU A 91 -18.29 12.14 -3.85
C GLU A 91 -19.54 11.29 -4.13
N GLY A 92 -19.47 9.98 -3.85
CA GLY A 92 -20.61 9.06 -3.95
C GLY A 92 -21.79 9.47 -3.07
N LEU A 93 -21.54 9.79 -1.79
CA LEU A 93 -22.59 10.30 -0.90
C LEU A 93 -23.20 11.62 -1.38
N ARG A 94 -22.37 12.51 -1.95
CA ARG A 94 -22.87 13.78 -2.52
C ARG A 94 -23.72 13.56 -3.76
N ALA A 95 -23.37 12.61 -4.62
CA ALA A 95 -24.19 12.21 -5.76
C ALA A 95 -25.53 11.64 -5.30
N LEU A 96 -25.51 10.69 -4.35
CA LEU A 96 -26.71 10.11 -3.75
C LEU A 96 -27.61 11.14 -3.08
N GLN A 97 -27.05 12.18 -2.46
CA GLN A 97 -27.84 13.26 -1.84
C GLN A 97 -28.47 14.22 -2.85
N LYS A 98 -27.83 14.42 -4.00
CA LYS A 98 -28.30 15.33 -5.05
C LYS A 98 -29.46 14.72 -5.83
N ASP A 99 -29.45 13.41 -6.01
CA ASP A 99 -30.54 12.67 -6.62
C ASP A 99 -31.71 12.60 -5.62
N LEU A 100 -32.68 13.51 -5.78
CA LEU A 100 -33.84 13.66 -4.89
C LEU A 100 -34.78 12.43 -4.89
N SER A 101 -34.58 11.46 -5.79
CA SER A 101 -35.37 10.24 -5.91
C SER A 101 -34.89 9.17 -4.91
N LEU A 102 -35.23 9.34 -3.63
CA LEU A 102 -34.98 8.35 -2.57
C LEU A 102 -35.62 6.95 -2.83
N SER A 103 -36.47 6.84 -3.87
CA SER A 103 -37.19 5.63 -4.24
C SER A 103 -36.55 4.83 -5.37
N GLU A 104 -35.49 5.35 -6.00
CA GLU A 104 -34.85 4.66 -7.13
C GLU A 104 -33.71 3.77 -6.65
N ASP A 105 -33.58 2.62 -7.32
CA ASP A 105 -32.47 1.72 -7.11
C ASP A 105 -31.20 2.31 -7.72
N VAL A 106 -30.10 2.30 -6.96
CA VAL A 106 -28.79 2.80 -7.39
C VAL A 106 -27.89 1.64 -7.77
N MET A 107 -27.12 1.82 -8.85
CA MET A 107 -26.08 0.87 -9.24
C MET A 107 -24.77 1.19 -8.52
N VAL A 108 -24.26 0.23 -7.76
CA VAL A 108 -22.98 0.29 -7.06
C VAL A 108 -21.98 -0.64 -7.74
N CYS A 109 -20.74 -0.18 -7.93
CA CYS A 109 -19.66 -1.02 -8.42
C CYS A 109 -18.89 -1.68 -7.25
N PHE A 110 -18.73 -3.00 -7.33
CA PHE A 110 -17.88 -3.78 -6.44
C PHE A 110 -16.86 -4.56 -7.26
N GLY A 111 -15.62 -4.09 -7.30
CA GLY A 111 -14.58 -4.69 -8.14
C GLY A 111 -14.99 -4.62 -9.62
N ASN A 112 -15.31 -5.78 -10.19
CA ASN A 112 -15.75 -5.93 -11.58
C ASN A 112 -17.26 -6.18 -11.74
N VAL A 113 -18.05 -6.18 -10.66
CA VAL A 113 -19.50 -6.38 -10.72
C VAL A 113 -20.26 -5.10 -10.41
N PHE A 114 -21.45 -4.96 -11.00
CA PHE A 114 -22.40 -3.90 -10.68
C PHE A 114 -23.59 -4.53 -9.97
N ILE A 115 -23.93 -4.01 -8.81
CA ILE A 115 -25.03 -4.48 -7.97
C ILE A 115 -26.03 -3.35 -7.85
N ARG A 116 -27.31 -3.67 -8.08
CA ARG A 116 -28.40 -2.73 -7.92
C ARG A 116 -28.94 -2.83 -6.49
N MET A 117 -28.93 -1.73 -5.77
CA MET A 117 -29.32 -1.67 -4.36
C MET A 117 -30.23 -0.46 -4.10
N PRO A 118 -31.13 -0.54 -3.11
CA PRO A 118 -31.94 0.60 -2.71
C PRO A 118 -31.06 1.77 -2.25
N HIS A 119 -31.53 2.99 -2.47
CA HIS A 119 -30.83 4.23 -2.08
C HIS A 119 -30.42 4.24 -0.60
N ARG A 120 -31.35 3.91 0.31
CA ARG A 120 -31.10 3.94 1.76
C ARG A 120 -29.99 2.97 2.18
N GLU A 121 -30.04 1.75 1.68
CA GLU A 121 -29.06 0.72 2.00
C GLU A 121 -27.67 1.10 1.45
N THR A 122 -27.62 1.62 0.23
CA THR A 122 -26.38 2.12 -0.39
C THR A 122 -25.76 3.25 0.44
N LYS A 123 -26.58 4.19 0.91
CA LYS A 123 -26.13 5.30 1.76
C LYS A 123 -25.56 4.79 3.09
N GLU A 124 -26.30 3.95 3.81
CA GLU A 124 -25.86 3.38 5.08
C GLU A 124 -24.54 2.60 4.94
N MET A 125 -24.39 1.88 3.84
CA MET A 125 -23.18 1.12 3.53
C MET A 125 -21.97 2.04 3.28
N ILE A 126 -22.11 3.09 2.48
CA ILE A 126 -21.02 4.05 2.21
C ILE A 126 -20.66 4.83 3.49
N GLU A 127 -21.63 5.16 4.33
CA GLU A 127 -21.40 5.82 5.63
C GLU A 127 -20.59 4.92 6.57
N LYS A 128 -20.92 3.63 6.69
CA LYS A 128 -20.13 2.66 7.45
C LYS A 128 -18.71 2.55 6.90
N ASP A 129 -18.55 2.46 5.58
CA ASP A 129 -17.22 2.39 4.96
C ASP A 129 -16.39 3.65 5.25
N GLN A 130 -17.00 4.84 5.25
CA GLN A 130 -16.31 6.07 5.68
C GLN A 130 -15.82 5.99 7.13
N GLU A 131 -16.65 5.52 8.06
CA GLU A 131 -16.22 5.36 9.46
C GLU A 131 -15.05 4.38 9.61
N HIS A 132 -15.07 3.28 8.84
CA HIS A 132 -13.98 2.30 8.83
C HIS A 132 -12.69 2.91 8.27
N LEU A 133 -12.77 3.63 7.15
CA LEU A 133 -11.63 4.32 6.55
C LEU A 133 -11.05 5.36 7.51
N ASP A 134 -11.88 6.16 8.19
CA ASP A 134 -11.41 7.19 9.13
C ASP A 134 -10.70 6.59 10.34
N LYS A 135 -11.23 5.50 10.92
CA LYS A 135 -10.58 4.76 12.01
C LYS A 135 -9.22 4.21 11.57
N GLU A 136 -9.15 3.66 10.37
CA GLU A 136 -7.92 3.08 9.82
C GLU A 136 -6.86 4.15 9.52
N ILE A 137 -7.26 5.26 8.91
CA ILE A 137 -6.36 6.40 8.64
C ILE A 137 -5.80 6.95 9.96
N GLU A 138 -6.64 7.13 10.98
CA GLU A 138 -6.19 7.62 12.28
C GLU A 138 -5.25 6.63 12.98
N ARG A 139 -5.53 5.33 12.87
CA ARG A 139 -4.63 4.27 13.35
C ARG A 139 -3.26 4.34 12.68
N LEU A 140 -3.22 4.41 11.35
CA LEU A 140 -1.98 4.51 10.58
C LEU A 140 -1.20 5.79 10.90
N ARG A 141 -1.89 6.93 11.05
CA ARG A 141 -1.25 8.20 11.44
C ARG A 141 -0.56 8.09 12.80
N LYS A 142 -1.20 7.44 13.78
CA LYS A 142 -0.59 7.20 15.11
C LYS A 142 0.61 6.27 15.03
N GLN A 143 0.51 5.18 14.27
CA GLN A 143 1.61 4.23 14.09
C GLN A 143 2.79 4.85 13.34
N LEU A 144 2.51 5.65 12.32
CA LEU A 144 3.52 6.34 11.53
C LEU A 144 4.40 7.24 12.40
N LYS A 145 3.84 7.94 13.40
CA LYS A 145 4.62 8.75 14.35
C LYS A 145 5.65 7.90 15.10
N VAL A 146 5.25 6.71 15.55
CA VAL A 146 6.13 5.78 16.27
C VAL A 146 7.22 5.25 15.35
N LYS A 147 6.87 4.81 14.13
CA LYS A 147 7.85 4.31 13.15
C LYS A 147 8.85 5.38 12.71
N VAL A 148 8.39 6.62 12.51
CA VAL A 148 9.26 7.75 12.18
C VAL A 148 10.23 8.06 13.32
N ASN A 149 9.80 7.98 14.58
CA ASN A 149 10.71 8.16 15.72
C ASN A 149 11.78 7.05 15.75
N ARG A 150 11.41 5.79 15.55
CA ARG A 150 12.37 4.67 15.44
C ARG A 150 13.39 4.89 14.33
N LEU A 151 12.94 5.38 13.17
CA LEU A 151 13.83 5.72 12.07
C LEU A 151 14.81 6.85 12.45
N PHE A 152 14.36 7.86 13.20
CA PHE A 152 15.26 8.92 13.68
C PHE A 152 16.28 8.41 14.70
N GLU A 153 15.87 7.58 15.64
CA GLU A 153 16.76 6.91 16.58
C GLU A 153 17.84 6.10 15.85
N ALA A 154 17.44 5.28 14.88
CA ALA A 154 18.37 4.51 14.04
C ALA A 154 19.32 5.41 13.23
N GLN A 155 18.88 6.59 12.80
CA GLN A 155 19.72 7.58 12.11
C GLN A 155 20.60 8.42 13.05
N GLY A 156 20.52 8.22 14.37
CA GLY A 156 21.24 9.05 15.36
C GLY A 156 20.74 10.50 15.43
N LYS A 157 19.53 10.77 14.92
CA LYS A 157 18.90 12.09 14.98
C LYS A 157 18.08 12.22 16.26
N PRO A 158 18.00 13.42 16.86
CA PRO A 158 17.17 13.63 18.04
C PRO A 158 15.70 13.37 17.69
N GLU A 159 14.97 12.77 18.63
CA GLU A 159 13.53 12.56 18.49
C GLU A 159 12.78 13.87 18.22
N LEU A 160 11.71 13.80 17.43
CA LEU A 160 10.83 14.94 17.17
C LEU A 160 10.06 15.31 18.44
N LYS A 161 10.53 16.33 19.15
CA LYS A 161 9.83 16.92 20.30
C LYS A 161 8.47 17.49 19.85
N GLY A 162 7.42 17.17 20.58
CA GLY A 162 6.08 17.74 20.37
C GLY A 162 5.20 17.04 19.33
N PHE A 163 5.67 15.97 18.67
CA PHE A 163 4.88 15.24 17.66
C PHE A 163 3.75 14.37 18.26
N ASN A 164 3.86 14.04 19.55
CA ASN A 164 2.92 13.19 20.30
C ASN A 164 1.99 14.00 21.23
N LEU A 165 1.74 15.28 20.92
CA LEU A 165 0.81 16.09 21.69
C LEU A 165 -0.61 15.92 21.16
N ASN A 166 -1.55 15.71 22.08
CA ASN A 166 -2.99 15.81 21.80
C ASN A 166 -3.49 17.19 22.25
N PRO A 167 -4.47 17.78 21.56
CA PRO A 167 -5.11 19.00 22.04
C PRO A 167 -5.78 18.73 23.39
N LEU A 168 -5.70 19.72 24.28
CA LEU A 168 -6.24 19.63 25.63
C LEU A 168 -7.76 19.45 25.61
N ASN A 169 -8.27 18.49 26.36
CA ASN A 169 -9.72 18.26 26.47
C ASN A 169 -10.39 19.29 27.39
N GLU A 170 -11.70 19.48 27.28
CA GLU A 170 -12.46 20.46 28.06
C GLU A 170 -12.31 20.24 29.58
N ASP A 171 -12.25 18.97 29.99
CA ASP A 171 -12.06 18.58 31.39
C ASP A 171 -10.63 18.87 31.89
N GLU A 172 -9.62 18.65 31.04
CA GLU A 172 -8.23 19.00 31.33
C GLU A 172 -8.06 20.52 31.44
N LEU A 173 -8.81 21.28 30.63
CA LEU A 173 -8.78 22.73 30.61
C LEU A 173 -9.48 23.33 31.84
N LYS A 174 -10.57 22.70 32.29
CA LYS A 174 -11.23 23.00 33.57
C LYS A 174 -10.29 22.73 34.74
N ALA A 175 -9.59 21.59 34.75
CA ALA A 175 -8.62 21.26 35.79
C ALA A 175 -7.46 22.27 35.86
N LEU A 176 -6.88 22.66 34.72
CA LEU A 176 -5.87 23.71 34.67
C LEU A 176 -6.39 25.05 35.21
N LYS A 177 -7.64 25.41 34.91
CA LYS A 177 -8.24 26.66 35.40
C LYS A 177 -8.46 26.67 36.92
N VAL A 178 -8.62 25.50 37.53
CA VAL A 178 -8.69 25.35 39.00
C VAL A 178 -7.29 25.49 39.60
N ILE A 179 -6.27 24.86 39.01
CA ILE A 179 -4.88 24.91 39.48
C ILE A 179 -4.27 26.32 39.31
N LEU A 180 -4.58 27.02 38.21
CA LEU A 180 -4.06 28.37 37.93
C LEU A 180 -4.80 29.50 38.68
N LYS A 181 -5.93 29.20 39.33
CA LYS A 181 -6.70 30.15 40.15
C LYS A 181 -6.56 29.94 41.66
N GLY A 182 -5.89 28.88 42.09
CA GLY A 182 -5.44 28.67 43.47
C GLY A 182 -4.04 29.22 43.68
#